data_AF-A0A523VE76-F1
#
_entry.id   AF-A0A523VE76-F1
#
_cell.length_a   1.000
_cell.length_b   1.000
_cell.length_c   1.000
_cell.angle_alpha   90.00
_cell.angle_beta   90.00
_cell.angle_gamma   90.00
#
_symmetry.space_group_name_H-M   'P 1'
#
loop_
_entity.id
_entity.type
_entity.pdbx_description
1 polymer ?
#
loop_
_entity_poly.entity_id
_entity_poly.type
_entity_poly.pdbx_seq_one_letter_code
_entity_poly.pdbx_strand_id
1 'polypeptide(L)' 'RLVEIVELKDHPYFVAVQFHPEFNSRPIRPHPLFEGFVEASIEFGKKDTKKSKDKMLSASEA' A
#
# COMPACT_ATOMS: atom_id res chain seq x y z
N ARG A 1 -17.56 -13.08 20.41
CA ARG A 1 -16.48 -12.11 20.15
C ARG A 1 -16.33 -12.03 18.63
N LEU A 2 -16.45 -10.84 18.04
CA LEU A 2 -16.33 -10.66 16.58
C LEU A 2 -14.88 -10.34 16.21
N VAL A 3 -14.54 -10.58 14.95
CA VAL A 3 -13.25 -10.21 14.36
C VAL A 3 -13.37 -8.79 13.83
N GLU A 4 -12.48 -7.89 14.27
CA GLU A 4 -12.54 -6.47 13.93
C GLU A 4 -11.54 -6.07 12.84
N ILE A 5 -10.43 -6.80 12.72
CA ILE A 5 -9.30 -6.49 11.83
C ILE A 5 -8.74 -7.79 11.25
N VAL A 6 -8.40 -7.79 9.97
CA VAL A 6 -7.71 -8.88 9.26
C VAL A 6 -6.52 -8.34 8.50
N GLU A 7 -5.40 -9.06 8.55
CA GLU A 7 -4.17 -8.76 7.81
C GLU A 7 -3.68 -10.01 7.05
N LEU A 8 -3.08 -9.81 5.86
CA LEU A 8 -2.48 -10.88 5.06
C LEU A 8 -0.97 -10.70 4.96
N LYS A 9 -0.22 -11.66 5.52
CA LYS A 9 1.25 -11.58 5.70
C LYS A 9 2.03 -11.41 4.39
N ASP A 10 1.60 -12.06 3.32
CA ASP A 10 2.34 -12.13 2.05
C ASP A 10 1.88 -11.06 1.02
N HIS A 11 1.16 -10.03 1.48
CA HIS A 11 0.72 -8.91 0.65
C HIS A 11 1.38 -7.61 1.13
N PRO A 12 1.90 -6.74 0.24
CA PRO A 12 2.65 -5.55 0.63
C PRO A 12 1.87 -4.59 1.52
N TYR A 13 0.55 -4.54 1.38
CA TYR A 13 -0.36 -3.88 2.31
C TYR A 13 -1.77 -4.46 2.17
N PHE A 14 -2.18 -5.32 3.09
CA PHE A 14 -3.55 -5.86 3.14
C PHE A 14 -4.05 -5.76 4.57
N VAL A 15 -4.97 -4.82 4.79
CA VAL A 15 -5.63 -4.61 6.08
C VAL A 15 -7.11 -4.35 5.81
N ALA A 16 -7.98 -5.13 6.43
CA ALA A 16 -9.42 -4.95 6.37
C ALA A 16 -9.97 -4.73 7.79
N VAL A 17 -10.92 -3.80 7.94
CA VAL A 17 -11.53 -3.47 9.23
C VAL A 17 -13.05 -3.49 9.13
N GLN A 18 -13.70 -3.91 10.22
CA GLN A 18 -15.17 -3.95 10.29
C GLN A 18 -15.79 -2.61 10.69
N PHE A 19 -15.03 -1.76 11.39
CA PHE A 19 -15.44 -0.43 11.81
C PHE A 19 -15.17 0.63 10.74
N HIS A 20 -15.60 1.87 11.01
CA HIS A 20 -15.55 3.01 10.09
C HIS A 20 -14.41 4.00 10.42
N PRO A 21 -13.16 3.76 9.98
CA PRO A 21 -12.02 4.65 10.26
C PRO A 21 -12.17 6.05 9.64
N GLU A 22 -13.01 6.20 8.62
CA GLU A 22 -13.31 7.46 7.94
C GLU A 22 -13.88 8.52 8.89
N PHE A 23 -14.67 8.13 9.88
CA PHE A 23 -15.29 9.08 10.82
C PHE A 23 -14.26 9.72 11.77
N ASN A 24 -13.10 9.06 11.97
CA ASN A 24 -12.01 9.56 12.81
C ASN A 24 -10.89 10.24 12.02
N SER A 25 -10.89 10.14 10.69
CA SER A 25 -9.91 10.81 9.83
C SER A 25 -10.12 12.31 9.78
N ARG A 26 -9.04 13.11 9.72
CA ARG A 26 -9.07 14.58 9.60
C ARG A 26 -8.09 15.04 8.52
N PRO A 27 -8.31 16.20 7.88
CA PRO A 27 -7.42 16.67 6.80
C PRO A 27 -5.94 16.78 7.16
N ILE A 28 -5.64 17.22 8.40
CA ILE A 28 -4.27 17.41 8.90
C ILE A 28 -3.78 16.22 9.74
N ARG A 29 -4.63 15.22 9.92
CA ARG A 29 -4.36 14.02 10.73
C ARG A 29 -5.17 12.86 10.14
N PRO A 30 -4.73 12.33 9.00
CA PRO A 30 -5.41 11.21 8.38
C PRO A 30 -5.40 10.01 9.33
N HIS A 31 -6.40 9.13 9.20
CA HIS A 31 -6.37 7.87 9.93
C HIS A 31 -5.21 7.00 9.41
N PRO A 32 -4.45 6.31 10.28
CA PRO A 32 -3.27 5.52 9.87
C PRO A 32 -3.53 4.49 8.77
N LEU A 33 -4.72 3.87 8.77
CA LEU A 33 -5.12 2.92 7.73
C LEU A 33 -5.15 3.52 6.32
N PHE A 34 -5.53 4.80 6.19
CA PHE A 34 -5.54 5.48 4.89
C PHE A 34 -4.15 5.98 4.51
N GLU A 35 -3.41 6.54 5.47
CA GLU A 35 -2.03 6.98 5.28
C GLU A 35 -1.14 5.83 4.80
N GLY A 36 -1.16 4.69 5.51
CA GLY A 36 -0.39 3.51 5.15
C GLY A 36 -0.81 2.90 3.80
N PHE A 37 -2.10 2.93 3.46
CA PHE A 37 -2.59 2.43 2.17
C PHE A 37 -2.04 3.26 1.01
N VAL A 38 -2.06 4.59 1.14
CA VAL A 38 -1.54 5.49 0.11
C VAL A 38 -0.03 5.37 -0.01
N GLU A 39 0.69 5.31 1.11
CA GLU A 39 2.15 5.11 1.12
C GLU A 39 2.54 3.80 0.43
N ALA A 40 1.89 2.68 0.80
CA ALA A 40 2.14 1.39 0.17
C ALA A 40 1.82 1.40 -1.33
N SER A 41 0.78 2.13 -1.76
CA SER A 41 0.42 2.28 -3.17
C SER A 41 1.50 3.05 -3.94
N ILE A 42 2.06 4.12 -3.35
CA ILE A 42 3.17 4.88 -3.94
C ILE A 42 4.41 3.99 -4.09
N GLU A 43 4.77 3.25 -3.05
CA GLU A 43 5.92 2.35 -3.08
C GLU A 43 5.73 1.20 -4.08
N PHE A 44 4.52 0.67 -4.21
CA PHE A 44 4.20 -0.33 -5.22
C PHE A 44 4.40 0.22 -6.65
N GLY A 45 3.88 1.42 -6.94
CA GLY A 45 4.06 2.06 -8.25
C GLY A 45 5.53 2.38 -8.59
N LYS A 46 6.37 2.70 -7.59
CA LYS A 46 7.82 2.84 -7.79
C LYS A 46 8.49 1.54 -8.20
N LYS A 47 8.05 0.38 -7.67
CA LYS A 47 8.62 -0.92 -8.04
C LYS A 47 8.35 -1.27 -9.51
N ASP A 48 7.17 -0.97 -10.03
CA ASP A 48 6.82 -1.23 -11.44
C ASP A 48 7.67 -0.41 -12.42
N THR A 49 7.93 0.86 -12.09
CA THR A 49 8.77 1.75 -12.90
C THR A 49 10.25 1.34 -12.86
N LYS A 50 10.75 0.91 -11.69
CA LYS A 50 12.12 0.39 -11.55
C LYS A 50 12.31 -0.92 -12.33
N LYS A 51 11.38 -1.87 -12.20
CA LYS A 51 11.39 -3.15 -12.94
C LYS A 51 11.40 -2.94 -14.46
N SER A 52 10.70 -1.91 -14.94
CA SER A 52 10.66 -1.57 -16.36
C SER A 52 11.97 -0.94 -16.85
N LYS A 53 12.60 -0.08 -16.04
CA LYS A 53 13.92 0.51 -16.34
C LYS A 53 15.02 -0.55 -16.32
N ASP A 54 15.06 -1.40 -15.30
CA ASP A 54 16.06 -2.46 -15.17
C ASP A 54 15.99 -3.44 -16.35
N LYS A 55 14.77 -3.75 -16.83
CA LYS A 55 14.55 -4.57 -18.04
C LYS A 55 15.01 -3.90 -19.34
N MET A 56 14.86 -2.58 -19.48
CA MET A 56 15.36 -1.84 -20.65
C MET A 56 16.89 -1.75 -20.67
N LEU A 57 17.52 -1.49 -19.51
CA LEU A 57 18.98 -1.45 -19.36
C LEU A 57 19.62 -2.79 -19.72
N SER A 58 19.06 -3.91 -19.22
CA SER A 58 19.56 -5.25 -19.57
C SER A 58 19.36 -5.62 -21.05
N ALA A 59 18.40 -5.02 -21.74
CA ALA A 59 18.13 -5.27 -23.16
C ALA A 59 18.99 -4.42 -24.09
N SER A 60 19.59 -3.32 -23.60
CA SER A 60 20.52 -2.49 -24.37
C SER A 60 21.98 -2.95 -24.29
N GLU A 61 22.30 -3.85 -23.35
CA GLU A 61 23.64 -4.40 -23.14
C GLU A 61 23.86 -5.77 -23.84
N ALA A 62 22.85 -6.29 -24.54
CA ALA A 62 22.87 -7.54 -25.31
C ALA A 62 22.79 -7.27 -26.82
#